data_AF-A0A2V9BV38-F1
#
_entry.id   AF-A0A2V9BV38-F1
#
_cell.length_a   1.000
_cell.length_b   1.000
_cell.length_c   1.000
_cell.angle_alpha   90.00
_cell.angle_beta   90.00
_cell.angle_gamma   90.00
#
_symmetry.space_group_name_H-M   'P 1'
#
loop_
_entity.id
_entity.type
_entity.pdbx_description
1 polymer ?
#
loop_
_entity_poly.entity_id
_entity_poly.type
_entity_poly.pdbx_seq_one_letter_code
_entity_poly.pdbx_strand_id
1 'polypeptide(L)'
;MPDDQAIYSGLVKPKEAEHDTDLYRMYHKAADEIERKGGKVLGVQLDYELKEKLYQRLGRAQARGHGETQRLKETFASDLQLPVVRGKVSFPDLRIEYATQENEIARLDLELATRHYHAGHLAEKARAGFQLYARSKDAAGLRRVRDEHEITAAILSL
;
A
#
# COMPACT_ATOMS: atom_id res chain seq x y z
N MET A 1 -12.25 -6.88 -16.25
CA MET A 1 -10.91 -6.55 -15.72
C MET A 1 -10.18 -5.77 -16.81
N PRO A 2 -9.38 -4.76 -16.48
CA PRO A 2 -8.54 -4.06 -17.46
C PRO A 2 -7.60 -5.05 -18.16
N ASP A 3 -7.29 -4.80 -19.43
CA ASP A 3 -6.50 -5.73 -20.26
C ASP A 3 -5.03 -5.87 -19.79
N ASP A 4 -4.55 -5.00 -18.91
CA ASP A 4 -3.18 -4.97 -18.37
C ASP A 4 -3.06 -5.37 -16.89
N GLN A 5 -4.16 -5.81 -16.26
CA GLN A 5 -4.14 -6.27 -14.87
C GLN A 5 -3.47 -7.64 -14.76
N ALA A 6 -2.38 -7.72 -14.00
CA ALA A 6 -1.74 -8.99 -13.68
C ALA A 6 -2.65 -9.85 -12.78
N ILE A 7 -2.81 -11.12 -13.14
CA ILE A 7 -3.57 -12.12 -12.39
C ILE A 7 -2.59 -13.13 -11.80
N TYR A 8 -2.53 -13.18 -10.48
CA TYR A 8 -1.69 -14.10 -9.74
C TYR A 8 -2.51 -15.29 -9.24
N SER A 9 -1.98 -16.50 -9.37
CA SER A 9 -2.65 -17.74 -8.94
C SER A 9 -1.68 -18.68 -8.23
N GLY A 10 -2.21 -19.44 -7.27
CA GLY A 10 -1.43 -20.38 -6.45
C GLY A 10 -0.91 -19.77 -5.14
N LEU A 11 -0.63 -20.65 -4.17
CA LEU A 11 -0.03 -20.27 -2.89
C LEU A 11 1.50 -20.34 -3.01
N VAL A 12 2.18 -19.21 -2.84
CA VAL A 12 3.65 -19.17 -2.81
C VAL A 12 4.19 -19.82 -1.53
N LYS A 13 3.56 -19.53 -0.38
CA LYS A 13 3.81 -20.22 0.89
C LYS A 13 2.51 -20.48 1.65
N PRO A 14 2.30 -21.66 2.25
CA PRO A 14 1.08 -21.95 3.03
C PRO A 14 0.82 -20.95 4.17
N LYS A 15 1.88 -20.43 4.79
CA LYS A 15 1.80 -19.43 5.87
C LYS A 15 1.33 -18.04 5.40
N GLU A 16 1.34 -17.77 4.10
CA GLU A 16 0.91 -16.49 3.51
C GLU A 16 -0.59 -16.51 3.17
N ALA A 17 -1.25 -17.68 3.15
CA ALA A 17 -2.67 -17.82 2.82
C ALA A 17 -3.61 -16.99 3.70
N GLU A 18 -3.33 -16.89 5.01
CA GLU A 18 -4.11 -16.03 5.92
C GLU A 18 -3.93 -14.54 5.57
N HIS A 19 -2.70 -14.15 5.22
CA HIS A 19 -2.39 -12.78 4.83
C HIS A 19 -3.06 -12.42 3.50
N ASP A 20 -2.96 -13.28 2.49
CA ASP A 20 -3.60 -13.10 1.19
C ASP A 20 -5.12 -12.99 1.31
N THR A 21 -5.72 -13.80 2.21
CA THR A 21 -7.15 -13.71 2.53
C THR A 21 -7.51 -12.36 3.15
N ASP A 22 -6.68 -11.86 4.08
CA ASP A 22 -6.90 -10.58 4.73
C ASP A 22 -6.72 -9.41 3.72
N LEU A 23 -5.75 -9.50 2.79
CA LEU A 23 -5.58 -8.54 1.69
C LEU A 23 -6.80 -8.53 0.76
N TYR A 24 -7.34 -9.69 0.41
CA TYR A 24 -8.54 -9.80 -0.40
C TYR A 24 -9.75 -9.12 0.26
N ARG A 25 -9.94 -9.34 1.57
CA ARG A 25 -11.01 -8.66 2.34
C ARG A 25 -10.79 -7.15 2.41
N MET A 26 -9.55 -6.72 2.63
CA MET A 26 -9.17 -5.32 2.67
C MET A 26 -9.49 -4.62 1.34
N TYR A 27 -9.15 -5.27 0.22
CA TYR A 27 -9.50 -4.79 -1.12
C TYR A 27 -11.01 -4.57 -1.25
N HIS A 28 -11.83 -5.60 -0.97
CA HIS A 28 -13.29 -5.50 -1.14
C HIS A 28 -13.88 -4.38 -0.31
N LYS A 29 -13.45 -4.26 0.95
CA LYS A 29 -13.92 -3.19 1.83
C LYS A 29 -13.62 -1.78 1.29
N ALA A 30 -12.40 -1.58 0.78
CA ALA A 30 -12.00 -0.31 0.19
C ALA A 30 -12.70 -0.06 -1.15
N ALA A 31 -12.86 -1.08 -2.00
CA ALA A 31 -13.58 -1.00 -3.26
C ALA A 31 -15.05 -0.63 -3.04
N ASP A 32 -15.73 -1.28 -2.09
CA ASP A 32 -17.11 -0.94 -1.71
C ASP A 32 -17.24 0.51 -1.23
N GLU A 33 -16.24 1.03 -0.50
CA GLU A 33 -16.21 2.44 -0.08
C GLU A 33 -16.01 3.41 -1.25
N ILE A 34 -15.18 3.05 -2.23
CA ILE A 34 -14.97 3.81 -3.47
C ILE A 34 -16.27 3.85 -4.28
N GLU A 35 -16.90 2.70 -4.50
CA GLU A 35 -18.12 2.57 -5.31
C GLU A 35 -19.31 3.30 -4.68
N ARG A 36 -19.46 3.21 -3.35
CA ARG A 36 -20.50 3.94 -2.61
C ARG A 36 -20.37 5.46 -2.74
N LYS A 37 -19.16 5.97 -2.97
CA LYS A 37 -18.87 7.39 -3.24
C LYS A 37 -18.99 7.74 -4.73
N GLY A 38 -19.49 6.83 -5.56
CA GLY A 38 -19.63 7.03 -7.01
C GLY A 38 -18.35 6.82 -7.81
N GLY A 39 -17.28 6.32 -7.18
CA GLY A 39 -16.03 5.99 -7.87
C GLY A 39 -16.07 4.62 -8.54
N LYS A 40 -15.06 4.35 -9.36
CA LYS A 40 -14.90 3.08 -10.09
C LYS A 40 -13.47 2.58 -10.01
N VAL A 41 -13.28 1.36 -9.51
CA VAL A 41 -11.96 0.71 -9.49
C VAL A 41 -11.47 0.51 -10.93
N LEU A 42 -10.25 0.97 -11.19
CA LEU A 42 -9.56 0.86 -12.47
C LEU A 42 -8.46 -0.19 -12.44
N GLY A 43 -7.82 -0.42 -11.31
CA GLY A 43 -6.75 -1.41 -11.22
C GLY A 43 -6.22 -1.58 -9.80
N VAL A 44 -5.44 -2.64 -9.64
CA VAL A 44 -4.86 -3.03 -8.36
C VAL A 44 -3.39 -3.33 -8.55
N GLN A 45 -2.55 -2.81 -7.65
CA GLN A 45 -1.11 -3.05 -7.65
C GLN A 45 -0.67 -3.55 -6.29
N LEU A 46 0.09 -4.63 -6.26
CA LEU A 46 0.68 -5.22 -5.06
C LEU A 46 2.06 -4.60 -4.76
N ASP A 47 2.50 -4.75 -3.52
CA ASP A 47 3.77 -4.20 -3.02
C ASP A 47 4.97 -4.60 -3.90
N TYR A 48 5.03 -5.85 -4.35
CA TYR A 48 6.14 -6.36 -5.16
C TYR A 48 6.10 -5.82 -6.58
N GLU A 49 4.93 -5.54 -7.14
CA GLU A 49 4.81 -4.90 -8.47
C GLU A 49 5.33 -3.47 -8.42
N LEU A 50 5.03 -2.75 -7.34
CA LEU A 50 5.54 -1.40 -7.09
C LEU A 50 7.06 -1.41 -6.86
N LYS A 51 7.56 -2.37 -6.06
CA LYS A 51 9.02 -2.57 -5.85
C LYS A 51 9.71 -2.90 -7.17
N GLU A 52 9.16 -3.81 -7.95
CA GLU A 52 9.71 -4.20 -9.25
C GLU A 52 9.79 -3.01 -10.19
N LYS A 53 8.71 -2.24 -10.36
CA LYS A 53 8.69 -1.02 -11.19
C LYS A 53 9.79 -0.03 -10.76
N LEU A 54 9.95 0.20 -9.46
CA LEU A 54 10.97 1.10 -8.94
C LEU A 54 12.39 0.59 -9.20
N TYR A 55 12.67 -0.67 -8.86
CA TYR A 55 14.02 -1.22 -8.99
C TYR A 55 14.42 -1.51 -10.44
N GLN A 56 13.46 -1.84 -11.33
CA GLN A 56 13.72 -1.91 -12.76
C GLN A 56 14.14 -0.55 -13.34
N ARG A 57 13.47 0.54 -12.97
CA ARG A 57 13.87 1.91 -13.37
C ARG A 57 15.25 2.25 -12.83
N LEU A 58 15.52 1.91 -11.56
CA LEU A 58 16.82 2.14 -10.94
C LEU A 58 17.95 1.40 -11.66
N GLY A 59 17.77 0.10 -11.93
CA GLY A 59 18.76 -0.70 -12.65
C GLY A 59 19.04 -0.17 -14.06
N ARG A 60 18.01 0.28 -14.79
CA ARG A 60 18.17 0.90 -16.12
C ARG A 60 18.93 2.23 -16.06
N ALA A 61 18.69 3.05 -15.04
CA ALA A 61 19.39 4.31 -14.87
C ALA A 61 20.87 4.11 -14.48
N GLN A 62 21.14 3.16 -13.58
CA GLN A 62 22.49 2.78 -13.18
C GLN A 62 23.30 2.22 -14.36
N ALA A 63 22.70 1.35 -15.18
CA ALA A 63 23.35 0.79 -16.37
C ALA A 63 23.74 1.88 -17.41
N ARG A 64 23.05 3.01 -17.41
CA ARG A 64 23.33 4.17 -18.26
C ARG A 64 24.27 5.19 -17.61
N GLY A 65 24.82 4.90 -16.43
CA GLY A 65 25.75 5.78 -15.71
C GLY A 65 25.11 7.02 -15.08
N HIS A 66 23.80 7.02 -14.84
CA HIS A 66 23.13 8.18 -14.24
C HIS A 66 23.41 8.27 -12.74
N GLY A 67 23.84 9.46 -12.30
CA GLY A 67 23.56 10.09 -11.01
C GLY A 67 23.84 9.33 -9.71
N GLU A 68 23.55 10.00 -8.60
CA GLU A 68 23.58 9.39 -7.27
C GLU A 68 22.38 8.45 -7.10
N THR A 69 22.63 7.19 -6.74
CA THR A 69 21.61 6.13 -6.64
C THR A 69 20.46 6.52 -5.71
N GLN A 70 20.75 7.19 -4.59
CA GLN A 70 19.72 7.60 -3.64
C GLN A 70 18.78 8.66 -4.23
N ARG A 71 19.32 9.68 -4.91
CA ARG A 71 18.49 10.72 -5.55
C ARG A 71 17.59 10.12 -6.62
N LEU A 72 18.13 9.23 -7.45
CA LEU A 72 17.34 8.54 -8.47
C LEU A 72 16.21 7.70 -7.86
N LYS A 73 16.49 7.01 -6.75
CA LYS A 73 15.50 6.23 -6.03
C LYS A 73 14.35 7.10 -5.52
N GLU A 74 14.65 8.27 -4.97
CA GLU A 74 13.64 9.22 -4.50
C GLU A 74 12.86 9.85 -5.65
N THR A 75 13.53 10.18 -6.77
CA THR A 75 12.86 10.65 -8.00
C THR A 75 11.89 9.60 -8.52
N PHE A 76 12.32 8.35 -8.66
CA PHE A 76 11.45 7.29 -9.17
C PHE A 76 10.33 6.92 -8.18
N ALA A 77 10.57 7.05 -6.87
CA ALA A 77 9.49 6.94 -5.89
C ALA A 77 8.45 8.05 -6.10
N SER A 78 8.89 9.30 -6.27
CA SER A 78 7.99 10.42 -6.57
C SER A 78 7.19 10.21 -7.85
N ASP A 79 7.82 9.72 -8.93
CA ASP A 79 7.14 9.41 -10.19
C ASP A 79 6.07 8.33 -10.03
N LEU A 80 6.31 7.38 -9.13
CA LEU A 80 5.37 6.33 -8.76
C LEU A 80 4.40 6.78 -7.66
N GLN A 81 4.43 8.05 -7.24
CA GLN A 81 3.72 8.59 -6.07
C GLN A 81 3.85 7.69 -4.83
N LEU A 82 5.06 7.23 -4.56
CA LEU A 82 5.41 6.49 -3.35
C LEU A 82 6.05 7.45 -2.34
N PRO A 83 5.56 7.49 -1.10
CA PRO A 83 6.10 8.36 -0.07
C PRO A 83 7.51 7.94 0.33
N VAL A 84 8.38 8.92 0.59
CA VAL A 84 9.71 8.72 1.18
C VAL A 84 9.68 9.19 2.63
N VAL A 85 9.75 8.24 3.57
CA VAL A 85 9.74 8.52 5.01
C VAL A 85 11.13 8.22 5.56
N ARG A 86 11.79 9.21 6.17
CA ARG A 86 13.15 9.09 6.74
C ARG A 86 14.18 8.53 5.74
N GLY A 87 14.12 9.00 4.48
CA GLY A 87 15.04 8.58 3.41
C GLY A 87 14.78 7.17 2.85
N LYS A 88 13.69 6.52 3.25
CA LYS A 88 13.28 5.21 2.75
C LYS A 88 11.95 5.30 2.01
N VAL A 89 11.89 4.67 0.85
CA VAL A 89 10.64 4.53 0.10
C VAL A 89 9.72 3.57 0.87
N SER A 90 8.53 4.03 1.20
CA SER A 90 7.49 3.22 1.82
C SER A 90 6.60 2.64 0.71
N PHE A 91 6.32 1.34 0.81
CA PHE A 91 5.42 0.62 -0.09
C PHE A 91 4.18 0.18 0.69
N PRO A 92 2.96 0.37 0.16
CA PRO A 92 1.75 -0.24 0.70
C PRO A 92 1.71 -1.73 0.36
N ASP A 93 0.89 -2.49 1.07
CA ASP A 93 0.61 -3.89 0.73
C ASP A 93 -0.21 -3.97 -0.58
N LEU A 94 -1.15 -3.03 -0.73
CA LEU A 94 -2.04 -2.93 -1.89
C LEU A 94 -2.28 -1.47 -2.26
N ARG A 95 -2.28 -1.17 -3.56
CA ARG A 95 -2.73 0.10 -4.11
C ARG A 95 -3.92 -0.14 -5.03
N ILE A 96 -5.00 0.62 -4.83
CA ILE A 96 -6.14 0.68 -5.74
C ILE A 96 -6.03 1.97 -6.55
N GLU A 97 -6.00 1.86 -7.88
CA GLU A 97 -6.22 2.99 -8.78
C GLU A 97 -7.70 3.02 -9.16
N TYR A 98 -8.33 4.18 -9.05
CA TYR A 98 -9.77 4.33 -9.28
C TYR A 98 -10.10 5.69 -9.89
N ALA A 99 -11.21 5.76 -10.62
CA ALA A 99 -11.80 7.02 -11.04
C ALA A 99 -12.76 7.52 -9.96
N THR A 100 -12.72 8.81 -9.62
CA THR A 100 -13.73 9.44 -8.76
C THR A 100 -15.06 9.60 -9.51
N GLN A 101 -16.10 10.07 -8.82
CA GLN A 101 -17.38 10.41 -9.45
C GLN A 101 -17.24 11.47 -10.56
N GLU A 102 -16.25 12.36 -10.42
CA GLU A 102 -15.87 13.40 -11.37
C GLU A 102 -14.96 12.89 -12.50
N ASN A 103 -14.69 11.58 -12.56
CA ASN A 103 -13.75 10.92 -13.48
C ASN A 103 -12.28 11.34 -13.30
N GLU A 104 -11.90 11.84 -12.13
CA GLU A 104 -10.49 12.08 -11.80
C GLU A 104 -9.80 10.78 -11.39
N ILE A 105 -8.55 10.59 -11.81
CA ILE A 105 -7.77 9.40 -11.43
C ILE A 105 -7.17 9.62 -10.04
N ALA A 106 -7.57 8.78 -9.10
CA ALA A 106 -7.08 8.76 -7.73
C ALA A 106 -6.45 7.42 -7.38
N ARG A 107 -5.67 7.42 -6.30
CA ARG A 107 -4.98 6.24 -5.77
C ARG A 107 -5.25 6.12 -4.28
N LEU A 108 -5.47 4.89 -3.85
CA LEU A 108 -5.66 4.55 -2.45
C LEU A 108 -4.65 3.47 -2.05
N ASP A 109 -3.72 3.86 -1.17
CA ASP A 109 -2.67 3.00 -0.63
C ASP A 109 -3.13 2.37 0.68
N LEU A 110 -3.19 1.04 0.70
CA LEU A 110 -3.71 0.23 1.80
C LEU A 110 -2.61 -0.59 2.45
N GLU A 111 -2.67 -0.68 3.78
CA GLU A 111 -1.73 -1.44 4.59
C GLU A 111 -2.49 -2.29 5.62
N LEU A 112 -2.14 -3.57 5.70
CA LEU A 112 -2.70 -4.48 6.68
C LEU A 112 -1.85 -4.47 7.96
N ALA A 113 -2.32 -3.76 8.98
CA ALA A 113 -1.72 -3.79 10.31
C ALA A 113 -2.06 -5.12 11.02
N THR A 114 -1.01 -5.87 11.37
CA THR A 114 -1.14 -7.11 12.15
C THR A 114 -0.73 -6.91 13.61
N ARG A 115 -1.14 -7.82 14.50
CA ARG A 115 -0.79 -7.79 15.94
C ARG A 115 0.69 -7.66 16.28
N HIS A 116 1.59 -8.02 15.36
CA HIS A 116 3.03 -7.96 15.58
C HIS A 116 3.63 -6.59 15.20
N TYR A 117 2.81 -5.64 14.73
CA TYR A 117 3.30 -4.28 14.49
C TYR A 117 3.66 -3.62 15.82
N HIS A 118 4.95 -3.38 16.02
CA HIS A 118 5.41 -2.48 17.04
C HIS A 118 5.02 -1.03 16.66
N ALA A 119 4.75 -0.19 17.66
CA ALA A 119 4.23 1.18 17.48
C ALA A 119 5.03 2.01 16.46
N GLY A 120 6.35 1.83 16.42
CA GLY A 120 7.22 2.52 15.46
C GLY A 120 6.91 2.20 13.99
N HIS A 121 6.63 0.93 13.67
CA HIS A 121 6.31 0.53 12.30
C HIS A 121 4.92 1.04 11.88
N LEU A 122 3.96 0.99 12.80
CA LEU A 122 2.62 1.55 12.59
C LEU A 122 2.68 3.06 12.32
N ALA A 123 3.49 3.79 13.10
CA ALA A 123 3.69 5.23 12.94
C ALA A 123 4.36 5.57 11.60
N GLU A 124 5.29 4.74 11.13
CA GLU A 124 5.96 4.96 9.83
C GLU A 124 4.98 4.77 8.66
N LYS A 125 4.14 3.74 8.69
CA LYS A 125 3.11 3.51 7.67
C LYS A 125 2.00 4.59 7.72
N ALA A 126 1.62 5.03 8.92
CA ALA A 126 0.73 6.18 9.10
C ALA A 126 1.31 7.48 8.50
N ARG A 127 2.60 7.77 8.76
CA ARG A 127 3.29 8.94 8.18
C ARG A 127 3.43 8.88 6.67
N ALA A 128 3.45 7.67 6.10
CA ALA A 128 3.41 7.46 4.65
C ALA A 128 2.02 7.78 4.05
N GLY A 129 0.99 8.01 4.88
CA GLY A 129 -0.37 8.32 4.42
C GLY A 129 -1.18 7.10 4.01
N PHE A 130 -0.75 5.89 4.38
CA PHE A 130 -1.47 4.67 4.05
C PHE A 130 -2.72 4.51 4.90
N GLN A 131 -3.80 4.03 4.29
CA GLN A 131 -5.02 3.68 4.99
C GLN A 131 -4.85 2.31 5.65
N LEU A 132 -4.81 2.33 6.98
CA LEU A 132 -4.50 1.15 7.79
C LEU A 132 -5.77 0.33 8.05
N TYR A 133 -5.75 -0.93 7.67
CA TYR A 133 -6.75 -1.92 8.06
C TYR A 133 -6.18 -2.92 9.06
N ALA A 134 -7.00 -3.38 9.99
CA ALA A 134 -6.65 -4.43 10.93
C ALA A 134 -7.80 -5.43 11.05
N ARG A 135 -7.48 -6.70 11.33
CA ARG A 135 -8.50 -7.68 11.70
C ARG A 135 -9.24 -7.21 12.95
N SER A 136 -10.52 -7.51 13.07
CA SER A 136 -11.34 -7.09 14.22
C SER A 136 -10.75 -7.53 15.57
N LYS A 137 -10.11 -8.72 15.61
CA LYS A 137 -9.39 -9.25 16.79
C LYS A 137 -8.13 -8.45 17.16
N ASP A 138 -7.49 -7.81 16.19
CA ASP A 138 -6.23 -7.07 16.36
C ASP A 138 -6.48 -5.56 16.52
N ALA A 139 -7.61 -5.06 15.99
CA ALA A 139 -7.96 -3.63 15.92
C ALA A 139 -8.03 -2.95 17.30
N ALA A 140 -8.57 -3.62 18.32
CA ALA A 140 -8.66 -3.04 19.67
C ALA A 140 -7.28 -2.80 20.30
N GLY A 141 -6.36 -3.76 20.15
CA GLY A 141 -4.97 -3.62 20.64
C GLY A 141 -4.21 -2.55 19.87
N LEU A 142 -4.34 -2.53 18.55
CA LEU A 142 -3.67 -1.54 17.69
C LEU A 142 -4.18 -0.11 17.93
N ARG A 143 -5.48 0.07 18.21
CA ARG A 143 -6.03 1.39 18.59
C ARG A 143 -5.43 1.91 19.90
N ARG A 144 -5.25 1.05 20.90
CA ARG A 144 -4.56 1.43 22.15
C ARG A 144 -3.12 1.87 21.87
N VAL A 145 -2.37 1.08 21.09
CA VAL A 145 -0.98 1.42 20.71
C VAL A 145 -0.94 2.76 19.96
N ARG A 146 -1.88 2.99 19.05
CA ARG A 146 -2.02 4.25 18.32
C ARG A 146 -2.23 5.43 19.27
N ASP A 147 -3.19 5.30 20.19
CA ASP A 147 -3.57 6.35 21.13
C ASP A 147 -2.44 6.67 22.11
N GLU A 148 -1.74 5.64 22.61
CA GLU A 148 -0.56 5.77 23.49
C GLU A 148 0.62 6.49 22.82
N HIS A 149 0.75 6.37 21.49
CA HIS A 149 1.87 6.92 20.73
C HIS A 149 1.46 8.11 19.84
N GLU A 150 0.27 8.69 20.06
CA GLU A 150 -0.27 9.86 19.34
C GLU A 150 -0.23 9.73 17.80
N ILE A 151 -0.45 8.52 17.29
CA ILE A 151 -0.43 8.25 15.84
C ILE A 151 -1.76 8.72 15.22
N THR A 152 -1.72 9.64 14.26
CA THR A 152 -2.91 10.29 13.68
C THR A 152 -3.69 9.48 12.64
N ALA A 153 -3.31 8.23 12.37
CA ALA A 153 -3.98 7.39 11.38
C ALA A 153 -5.23 6.67 11.94
N ALA A 154 -6.29 6.61 11.15
CA ALA A 154 -7.43 5.75 11.45
C ALA A 154 -7.04 4.27 11.26
N ILE A 155 -7.38 3.42 12.23
CA ILE A 155 -7.30 1.96 12.09
C ILE A 155 -8.71 1.45 11.80
N LEU A 156 -8.92 1.10 10.54
CA LEU A 156 -10.16 0.54 10.05
C LEU A 156 -10.19 -0.95 10.35
N SER A 157 -11.33 -1.45 10.79
CA SER A 157 -11.51 -2.90 10.92
C SER A 157 -11.78 -3.50 9.55
N LEU A 158 -11.30 -4.71 9.27
CA LEU A 158 -11.90 -5.55 8.22
C LEU A 158 -13.37 -5.82 8.54
#